data_AF-A0A5P2WF33-F1
#
_entry.id   AF-A0A5P2WF33-F1
#
_cell.length_a   1.000
_cell.length_b   1.000
_cell.length_c   1.000
_cell.angle_alpha   90.00
_cell.angle_beta   90.00
_cell.angle_gamma   90.00
#
_symmetry.space_group_name_H-M   'P 1'
#
loop_
_entity.id
_entity.type
_entity.pdbx_description
1 polymer ?
#
loop_
_entity_poly.entity_id
_entity_poly.type
_entity_poly.pdbx_seq_one_letter_code
_entity_poly.pdbx_strand_id
1 'polypeptide(L)'
;MVALVQTASSLPVLLLGLLAGALADIVDRRRLLLLAQVLMVAAAGLLAALTAAGHINPYGVLALTFVLGCGTALMNPAWQAILPELVPRDQIPAAATLGGVNMNLARAVGPALGGLVVALVGTAAVFALNALSFVATVAALLTWHRRSEPDPLGAERMLPAVRAGYRYVRHAPRVRRVLARTLLFVPAGAALWSLLPVLARRQLGLGAGGYGLLLGAIGVGAVLGAVLLPRVRGRWSSNMALVGGGVLLAIVLALLALVRVPWLIGVVLVLSGVAWVAVLSTLNSQMQVTVPEWVRARALAVYLTAFQGSMAVGAAVWGAVADAVGAGAAVLVAAVVLAVGSLAGYRLAVPDNLLDRSPALHHPAPVMMLDPAQFAGPVLVTVAYRVPADRADAFVTSMGTVGRSRLRTGALHWNLYRDGADPERYLETFLVASWEEHLRQHGGRLTGYDREAEARTRAMLDPTDSLQVSHYLPARAGGRP
;
A
#
# COMPACT_ATOMS: atom_id res chain seq x y z
N MET A 1 9.70 7.86 24.77
CA MET A 1 10.60 6.82 24.20
C MET A 1 9.92 5.53 23.78
N VAL A 2 9.02 4.92 24.57
CA VAL A 2 8.39 3.62 24.23
C VAL A 2 7.65 3.64 22.88
N ALA A 3 6.89 4.70 22.62
CA ALA A 3 6.17 4.88 21.36
C ALA A 3 7.09 4.92 20.12
N LEU A 4 8.34 5.38 20.27
CA LEU A 4 9.32 5.44 19.19
C LEU A 4 9.78 4.05 18.73
N VAL A 5 9.54 2.99 19.50
CA VAL A 5 9.82 1.61 19.05
C VAL A 5 8.96 1.25 17.84
N GLN A 6 7.68 1.64 17.85
CA GLN A 6 6.79 1.45 16.69
C GLN A 6 7.21 2.31 15.50
N THR A 7 7.70 3.53 15.76
CA THR A 7 8.29 4.38 14.73
C THR A 7 9.54 3.74 14.14
N ALA A 8 10.46 3.26 14.97
CA ALA A 8 11.71 2.63 14.55
C ALA A 8 11.47 1.38 13.69
N SER A 9 10.44 0.58 13.96
CA SER A 9 10.11 -0.60 13.14
C SER A 9 9.44 -0.25 11.81
N SER A 10 8.66 0.84 11.76
CA SER A 10 7.84 1.19 10.58
C SER A 10 8.53 2.18 9.63
N LEU A 11 9.36 3.08 10.17
CA LEU A 11 10.04 4.13 9.42
C LEU A 11 10.98 3.60 8.31
N PRO A 12 11.77 2.53 8.52
CA PRO A 12 12.58 1.96 7.45
C PRO A 12 11.75 1.53 6.24
N VAL A 13 10.54 0.99 6.44
CA VAL A 13 9.68 0.58 5.33
C VAL A 13 9.17 1.79 4.54
N LEU A 14 8.90 2.91 5.22
CA LEU A 14 8.56 4.19 4.57
C LEU A 14 9.73 4.69 3.70
N LEU A 15 10.95 4.70 4.25
CA LEU A 15 12.12 5.28 3.59
C LEU A 15 12.69 4.39 2.49
N LEU A 16 12.76 3.08 2.76
CA LEU A 16 13.45 2.11 1.90
C LEU A 16 12.49 1.30 1.04
N GLY A 17 11.18 1.26 1.31
CA GLY A 17 10.26 0.34 0.64
C GLY A 17 10.25 0.47 -0.89
N LEU A 18 10.33 1.70 -1.41
CA LEU A 18 10.45 1.93 -2.85
C LEU A 18 11.82 1.47 -3.39
N LEU A 19 12.91 1.83 -2.69
CA LEU A 19 14.28 1.47 -3.08
C LEU A 19 14.53 -0.04 -3.03
N ALA A 20 13.96 -0.72 -2.02
CA ALA A 20 14.02 -2.16 -1.84
C ALA A 20 13.38 -2.90 -3.02
N GLY A 21 12.30 -2.35 -3.61
CA GLY A 21 11.74 -2.84 -4.86
C GLY A 21 12.74 -2.81 -6.02
N ALA A 22 13.49 -1.71 -6.19
CA ALA A 22 14.51 -1.60 -7.26
C ALA A 22 15.60 -2.62 -7.07
N LEU A 23 16.06 -2.72 -5.82
CA LEU A 23 17.12 -3.65 -5.48
C LEU A 23 16.66 -5.09 -5.74
N ALA A 24 15.39 -5.44 -5.49
CA ALA A 24 14.86 -6.77 -5.77
C ALA A 24 14.72 -7.09 -7.28
N ASP A 25 14.61 -6.06 -8.12
CA ASP A 25 14.54 -6.21 -9.58
C ASP A 25 15.93 -6.28 -10.23
N ILE A 26 16.93 -5.60 -9.65
CA ILE A 26 18.30 -5.51 -10.20
C ILE A 26 19.22 -6.59 -9.62
N VAL A 27 19.10 -6.85 -8.32
CA VAL A 27 19.96 -7.79 -7.58
C VAL A 27 19.29 -9.15 -7.56
N ASP A 28 20.10 -10.20 -7.59
CA ASP A 28 19.61 -11.55 -7.35
C ASP A 28 18.81 -11.62 -6.03
N ARG A 29 17.56 -12.10 -6.14
CA ARG A 29 16.59 -12.10 -5.04
C ARG A 29 17.08 -12.92 -3.83
N ARG A 30 17.78 -14.03 -4.09
CA ARG A 30 18.36 -14.87 -3.03
C ARG A 30 19.47 -14.12 -2.30
N ARG A 31 20.34 -13.40 -3.02
CA ARG A 31 21.39 -12.56 -2.40
C ARG A 31 20.79 -11.43 -1.56
N LEU A 32 19.74 -10.77 -2.07
CA LEU A 32 19.05 -9.71 -1.33
C LEU A 32 18.39 -10.24 -0.05
N LEU A 33 17.72 -11.40 -0.12
CA LEU A 33 17.14 -12.06 1.04
C LEU A 33 18.21 -12.47 2.06
N LEU A 34 19.32 -13.07 1.62
CA LEU A 34 20.43 -13.44 2.51
C LEU A 34 21.01 -12.20 3.20
N LEU A 35 21.25 -11.10 2.48
CA LEU A 35 21.74 -9.85 3.05
C LEU A 35 20.78 -9.31 4.12
N ALA A 36 19.48 -9.26 3.81
CA ALA A 36 18.47 -8.81 4.75
C ALA A 36 18.41 -9.68 6.00
N GLN A 37 18.45 -11.01 5.84
CA GLN A 37 18.41 -11.94 6.96
C GLN A 37 19.67 -11.88 7.82
N VAL A 38 20.86 -11.79 7.23
CA VAL A 38 22.12 -11.62 7.97
C VAL A 38 22.10 -10.32 8.79
N LEU A 39 21.61 -9.23 8.20
CA LEU A 39 21.42 -7.96 8.91
C LEU A 39 20.48 -8.14 10.13
N MET A 40 19.39 -8.89 9.97
CA MET A 40 18.42 -9.15 11.03
C MET A 40 18.96 -10.08 12.11
N VAL A 41 19.72 -11.12 11.75
CA VAL A 41 20.46 -11.99 12.69
C VAL A 41 21.43 -11.17 13.51
N ALA A 42 22.25 -10.33 12.87
CA ALA A 42 23.24 -9.50 13.55
C ALA A 42 22.57 -8.51 14.52
N ALA A 43 21.50 -7.83 14.09
CA ALA A 43 20.79 -6.87 14.92
C ALA A 43 20.08 -7.55 16.10
N ALA A 44 19.37 -8.67 15.88
CA ALA A 44 18.69 -9.41 16.93
C ALA A 44 19.68 -10.07 17.90
N GLY A 45 20.79 -10.62 17.39
CA GLY A 45 21.85 -11.22 18.19
C GLY A 45 22.57 -10.20 19.06
N LEU A 46 22.85 -9.01 18.53
CA LEU A 46 23.42 -7.90 19.30
C LEU A 46 22.44 -7.38 20.37
N LEU A 47 21.14 -7.32 20.05
CA LEU A 47 20.09 -7.04 21.03
C LEU A 47 20.10 -8.07 22.16
N ALA A 48 20.20 -9.36 21.84
CA ALA A 48 20.27 -10.44 22.83
C ALA A 48 21.51 -10.32 23.71
N ALA A 49 22.69 -10.16 23.10
CA ALA A 49 23.97 -10.07 23.80
C ALA A 49 24.05 -8.85 24.73
N LEU A 50 23.69 -7.66 24.24
CA LEU A 50 23.70 -6.44 25.06
C LEU A 50 22.66 -6.48 26.18
N THR A 51 21.52 -7.14 25.94
CA THR A 51 20.48 -7.32 26.97
C THR A 51 20.95 -8.31 28.04
N ALA A 52 21.58 -9.42 27.64
CA ALA A 52 22.13 -10.40 28.58
C ALA A 52 23.27 -9.81 29.42
N ALA A 53 24.12 -8.97 28.82
CA ALA A 53 25.23 -8.31 29.50
C ALA A 53 24.80 -7.10 30.35
N GLY A 54 23.51 -6.71 30.34
CA GLY A 54 23.01 -5.54 31.08
C GLY A 54 23.48 -4.18 30.52
N HIS A 55 24.06 -4.15 29.32
CA HIS A 55 24.58 -2.92 28.68
C HIS A 55 23.58 -2.28 27.71
N ILE A 56 22.41 -2.89 27.50
CA ILE A 56 21.39 -2.33 26.61
C ILE A 56 20.75 -1.08 27.22
N ASN A 57 20.72 0.01 26.46
CA ASN A 57 20.02 1.24 26.82
C ASN A 57 18.84 1.49 25.85
N PRO A 58 17.92 2.42 26.17
CA PRO A 58 16.75 2.68 25.32
C PRO A 58 17.10 3.12 23.89
N TYR A 59 18.20 3.85 23.70
CA TYR A 59 18.66 4.27 22.36
C TYR A 59 19.19 3.08 21.55
N GLY A 60 19.89 2.15 22.19
CA GLY A 60 20.35 0.91 21.57
C GLY A 60 19.18 0.04 21.10
N VAL A 61 18.10 -0.06 21.90
CA VAL A 61 16.88 -0.76 21.48
C VAL A 61 16.28 -0.11 20.24
N LEU A 62 16.17 1.22 20.21
CA LEU A 62 15.61 1.95 19.05
C LEU A 62 16.48 1.78 17.80
N ALA A 63 17.79 1.93 17.92
CA ALA A 63 18.72 1.79 16.81
C ALA A 63 18.68 0.37 16.21
N LEU A 64 18.73 -0.66 17.04
CA LEU A 64 18.69 -2.05 16.56
C LEU A 64 17.30 -2.46 16.05
N THR A 65 16.22 -1.91 16.62
CA THR A 65 14.86 -2.06 16.07
C THR A 65 14.74 -1.42 14.69
N PHE A 66 15.37 -0.25 14.48
CA PHE A 66 15.42 0.39 13.17
C PHE A 66 16.18 -0.48 12.15
N VAL A 67 17.32 -1.07 12.55
CA VAL A 67 18.06 -2.01 11.69
C VAL A 67 17.22 -3.25 11.34
N LEU A 68 16.49 -3.82 12.30
CA LEU A 68 15.53 -4.91 12.03
C LEU A 68 14.43 -4.48 11.05
N GLY A 69 13.94 -3.24 11.18
CA GLY A 69 12.99 -2.65 10.23
C GLY A 69 13.59 -2.48 8.83
N CYS A 70 14.87 -2.10 8.71
CA CYS A 70 15.58 -2.04 7.43
C CYS A 70 15.66 -3.42 6.76
N GLY A 71 16.03 -4.45 7.53
CA GLY A 71 16.02 -5.83 7.05
C GLY A 71 14.64 -6.26 6.56
N THR A 72 13.59 -5.94 7.32
CA THR A 72 12.19 -6.22 6.94
C THR A 72 11.79 -5.49 5.64
N ALA A 73 12.20 -4.22 5.49
CA ALA A 73 11.91 -3.41 4.31
C ALA A 73 12.55 -4.01 3.03
N LEU A 74 13.77 -4.54 3.15
CA LEU A 74 14.48 -5.23 2.06
C LEU A 74 13.90 -6.62 1.78
N MET A 75 13.54 -7.36 2.84
CA MET A 75 13.03 -8.72 2.75
C MET A 75 11.66 -8.79 2.08
N ASN A 76 10.72 -7.91 2.43
CA ASN A 76 9.33 -7.98 1.99
C ASN A 76 9.14 -8.09 0.46
N PRO A 77 9.69 -7.19 -0.38
CA PRO A 77 9.52 -7.27 -1.83
C PRO A 77 10.21 -8.52 -2.41
N ALA A 78 11.39 -8.88 -1.91
CA ALA A 78 12.10 -10.07 -2.36
C ALA A 78 11.31 -11.35 -2.01
N TRP A 79 10.68 -11.41 -0.84
CA TRP A 79 9.86 -12.54 -0.41
C TRP A 79 8.62 -12.73 -1.29
N GLN A 80 7.97 -11.63 -1.68
CA GLN A 80 6.83 -11.68 -2.60
C GLN A 80 7.24 -12.13 -4.01
N ALA A 81 8.45 -11.76 -4.44
CA ALA A 81 8.96 -12.09 -5.77
C ALA A 81 9.42 -13.55 -5.91
N ILE A 82 9.83 -14.21 -4.83
CA ILE A 82 10.25 -15.62 -4.87
C ILE A 82 9.07 -16.60 -4.79
N LEU A 83 7.89 -16.18 -4.31
CA LEU A 83 6.76 -17.10 -4.13
C LEU A 83 6.37 -17.85 -5.43
N PRO A 84 6.32 -17.20 -6.61
CA PRO A 84 6.09 -17.90 -7.88
C PRO A 84 7.24 -18.81 -8.33
N GLU A 85 8.44 -18.63 -7.79
CA GLU A 85 9.61 -19.50 -8.07
C GLU A 85 9.60 -20.77 -7.21
N LEU A 86 8.83 -20.78 -6.11
CA LEU A 86 8.78 -21.90 -5.15
C LEU A 86 7.70 -22.93 -5.46
N VAL A 87 6.66 -22.55 -6.19
CA VAL A 87 5.51 -23.42 -6.47
C VAL A 87 5.10 -23.35 -7.93
N PRO A 88 4.55 -24.44 -8.51
CA PRO A 88 3.91 -24.41 -9.82
C PRO A 88 2.85 -23.30 -9.93
N ARG A 89 2.64 -22.77 -11.15
CA ARG A 89 1.78 -21.59 -11.38
C ARG A 89 0.34 -21.78 -10.90
N ASP A 90 -0.19 -23.00 -11.01
CA ASP A 90 -1.51 -23.42 -10.52
C ASP A 90 -1.63 -23.42 -8.99
N GLN A 91 -0.52 -23.54 -8.28
CA GLN A 91 -0.48 -23.59 -6.81
C GLN A 91 -0.21 -22.23 -6.15
N ILE A 92 0.12 -21.19 -6.92
CA ILE A 92 0.40 -19.83 -6.40
C ILE A 92 -0.75 -19.30 -5.52
N PRO A 93 -2.05 -19.43 -5.88
CA PRO A 93 -3.14 -18.95 -5.02
C PRO A 93 -3.22 -19.69 -3.68
N ALA A 94 -2.97 -21.00 -3.68
CA ALA A 94 -2.94 -21.82 -2.46
C ALA A 94 -1.76 -21.42 -1.57
N ALA A 95 -0.57 -21.22 -2.17
CA ALA A 95 0.62 -20.77 -1.46
C ALA A 95 0.45 -19.36 -0.86
N ALA A 96 -0.17 -18.44 -1.61
CA ALA A 96 -0.50 -17.10 -1.11
C ALA A 96 -1.48 -17.14 0.07
N THR A 97 -2.48 -18.03 0.00
CA THR A 97 -3.45 -18.25 1.09
C THR A 97 -2.76 -18.79 2.33
N LEU A 98 -1.89 -19.80 2.17
CA LEU A 98 -1.08 -20.36 3.26
C LEU A 98 -0.19 -19.29 3.92
N GLY A 99 0.44 -18.43 3.11
CA GLY A 99 1.22 -17.28 3.60
C GLY A 99 0.39 -16.32 4.46
N GLY A 100 -0.86 -16.06 4.04
CA GLY A 100 -1.81 -15.26 4.81
C GLY A 100 -2.20 -15.91 6.16
N VAL A 101 -2.41 -17.23 6.17
CA VAL A 101 -2.67 -18.00 7.40
C VAL A 101 -1.46 -17.93 8.34
N ASN A 102 -0.26 -18.17 7.83
CA ASN A 102 0.99 -18.09 8.60
C ASN A 102 1.17 -16.72 9.27
N MET A 103 0.97 -15.63 8.50
CA MET A 103 1.08 -14.27 9.04
C MET A 103 0.05 -13.97 10.14
N ASN A 104 -1.20 -14.41 9.96
CA ASN A 104 -2.24 -14.22 10.97
C ASN A 104 -1.98 -15.05 12.23
N LEU A 105 -1.50 -16.29 12.08
CA LEU A 105 -1.14 -17.16 13.18
C LEU A 105 0.03 -16.60 13.98
N ALA A 106 1.09 -16.16 13.29
CA ALA A 106 2.25 -15.51 13.92
C ALA A 106 1.83 -14.27 14.71
N ARG A 107 0.92 -13.45 14.17
CA ARG A 107 0.38 -12.27 14.87
C ARG A 107 -0.48 -12.64 16.08
N ALA A 108 -1.17 -13.79 16.04
CA ALA A 108 -2.04 -14.22 17.12
C ALA A 108 -1.27 -14.86 18.29
N VAL A 109 -0.36 -15.76 17.97
CA VAL A 109 0.34 -16.61 18.93
C VAL A 109 1.67 -16.00 19.36
N GLY A 110 2.35 -15.29 18.45
CA GLY A 110 3.69 -14.74 18.67
C GLY A 110 3.80 -13.85 19.92
N PRO A 111 2.93 -12.85 20.12
CA PRO A 111 3.01 -12.01 21.32
C PRO A 111 2.74 -12.74 22.64
N ALA A 112 1.85 -13.74 22.64
CA ALA A 112 1.56 -14.54 23.82
C ALA A 112 2.77 -15.41 24.20
N LEU A 113 3.37 -16.10 23.21
CA LEU A 113 4.62 -16.85 23.42
C LEU A 113 5.78 -15.95 23.82
N GLY A 114 5.93 -14.79 23.18
CA GLY A 114 6.95 -13.81 23.52
C GLY A 114 6.82 -13.32 24.96
N GLY A 115 5.61 -12.94 25.38
CA GLY A 115 5.33 -12.53 26.75
C GLY A 115 5.60 -13.62 27.79
N LEU A 116 5.27 -14.88 27.46
CA LEU A 116 5.56 -16.04 28.30
C LEU A 116 7.07 -16.25 28.46
N VAL A 117 7.83 -16.21 27.36
CA VAL A 117 9.29 -16.36 27.41
C VAL A 117 9.93 -15.21 28.20
N VAL A 118 9.47 -13.96 28.03
CA VAL A 118 9.96 -12.85 28.88
C VAL A 118 9.68 -13.12 30.35
N ALA A 119 8.50 -13.65 30.70
CA ALA A 119 8.13 -13.92 32.08
C ALA A 119 8.94 -15.06 32.72
N LEU A 120 9.33 -16.08 31.93
CA LEU A 120 10.03 -17.26 32.44
C LEU A 120 11.55 -17.14 32.41
N VAL A 121 12.11 -16.62 31.31
CA VAL A 121 13.56 -16.66 31.02
C VAL A 121 14.14 -15.26 30.79
N GLY A 122 13.30 -14.23 30.71
CA GLY A 122 13.71 -12.84 30.53
C GLY A 122 13.78 -12.39 29.07
N THR A 123 14.07 -11.10 28.89
CA THR A 123 14.04 -10.43 27.58
C THR A 123 15.16 -10.86 26.64
N ALA A 124 16.35 -11.16 27.16
CA ALA A 124 17.49 -11.61 26.36
C ALA A 124 17.18 -12.92 25.60
N ALA A 125 16.47 -13.85 26.24
CA ALA A 125 16.06 -15.11 25.63
C ALA A 125 15.12 -14.88 24.44
N VAL A 126 14.19 -13.92 24.54
CA VAL A 126 13.29 -13.57 23.41
C VAL A 126 14.07 -13.04 22.21
N PHE A 127 15.06 -12.16 22.44
CA PHE A 127 15.89 -11.67 21.35
C PHE A 127 16.79 -12.76 20.76
N ALA A 128 17.30 -13.68 21.58
CA ALA A 128 18.08 -14.82 21.11
C ALA A 128 17.23 -15.78 20.25
N LEU A 129 16.02 -16.11 20.69
CA LEU A 129 15.07 -16.92 19.90
C LEU A 129 14.70 -16.24 18.59
N ASN A 130 14.52 -14.91 18.60
CA ASN A 130 14.28 -14.14 17.39
C ASN A 130 15.47 -14.23 16.42
N ALA A 131 16.71 -14.06 16.91
CA ALA A 131 17.91 -14.22 16.10
C ALA A 131 18.03 -15.63 15.51
N LEU A 132 17.75 -16.66 16.32
CA LEU A 132 17.77 -18.05 15.88
C LEU A 132 16.73 -18.33 14.77
N SER A 133 15.56 -17.69 14.82
CA SER A 133 14.53 -17.81 13.77
C SER A 133 15.02 -17.27 12.42
N PHE A 134 15.79 -16.17 12.43
CA PHE A 134 16.40 -15.64 11.21
C PHE A 134 17.54 -16.55 10.72
N VAL A 135 18.34 -17.14 11.62
CA VAL A 135 19.36 -18.14 11.24
C VAL A 135 18.73 -19.35 10.55
N ALA A 136 17.61 -19.85 11.06
CA ALA A 136 16.87 -20.93 10.40
C ALA A 136 16.44 -20.54 8.97
N THR A 137 16.00 -19.29 8.79
CA THR A 137 15.65 -18.77 7.45
C THR A 137 16.87 -18.63 6.54
N VAL A 138 18.02 -18.18 7.07
CA VAL A 138 19.30 -18.16 6.32
C VAL A 138 19.68 -19.57 5.86
N ALA A 139 19.62 -20.57 6.75
CA ALA A 139 19.94 -21.95 6.41
C ALA A 139 19.01 -22.51 5.31
N ALA A 140 17.72 -22.22 5.39
CA ALA A 140 16.76 -22.58 4.33
C ALA A 140 17.10 -21.90 2.98
N LEU A 141 17.50 -20.63 2.99
CA LEU A 141 17.92 -19.92 1.78
C LEU A 141 19.27 -20.40 1.21
N LEU A 142 20.16 -20.92 2.06
CA LEU A 142 21.43 -21.50 1.64
C LEU A 142 21.24 -22.87 0.98
N THR A 143 20.25 -23.66 1.41
CA THR A 143 19.92 -24.95 0.80
C THR A 143 19.06 -24.82 -0.47
N TRP A 144 18.30 -23.73 -0.59
CA TRP A 144 17.50 -23.45 -1.77
C TRP A 144 18.36 -23.17 -3.02
N HIS A 145 18.21 -24.02 -4.04
CA HIS A 145 18.80 -23.84 -5.35
C HIS A 145 17.81 -23.12 -6.28
N ARG A 146 18.11 -21.87 -6.60
CA ARG A 146 17.30 -21.07 -7.52
C ARG A 146 17.48 -21.56 -8.96
N ARG A 147 16.38 -21.94 -9.62
CA ARG A 147 16.33 -22.08 -11.08
C ARG A 147 16.01 -20.70 -11.66
N SER A 148 17.03 -19.90 -11.95
CA SER A 148 16.85 -18.64 -12.68
C SER A 148 16.59 -18.96 -14.15
N GLU A 149 15.36 -18.78 -14.63
CA GLU A 149 15.13 -18.57 -16.05
C GLU A 149 15.49 -17.11 -16.38
N PRO A 150 16.34 -16.86 -17.40
CA PRO A 150 16.62 -15.50 -17.85
C PRO A 150 15.34 -14.81 -18.32
N ASP A 151 15.05 -13.62 -17.78
CA ASP A 151 13.95 -12.79 -18.28
C ASP A 151 14.33 -12.24 -19.67
N PRO A 152 13.64 -12.63 -20.76
CA PRO A 152 14.00 -12.24 -22.12
C PRO A 152 13.88 -10.73 -22.38
N LEU A 153 13.16 -9.99 -21.53
CA LEU A 153 12.82 -8.58 -21.73
C LEU A 153 13.66 -7.60 -20.91
N GLY A 154 14.51 -8.11 -19.99
CA GLY A 154 15.31 -7.31 -19.08
C GLY A 154 14.47 -6.57 -18.03
N ALA A 155 15.10 -6.21 -16.91
CA ALA A 155 14.41 -5.48 -15.84
C ALA A 155 13.90 -4.12 -16.34
N GLU A 156 12.59 -3.88 -16.24
CA GLU A 156 12.00 -2.59 -16.55
C GLU A 156 12.67 -1.50 -15.69
N ARG A 157 13.12 -0.40 -16.30
CA ARG A 157 13.83 0.67 -15.57
C ARG A 157 12.92 1.19 -14.44
N MET A 158 13.33 0.98 -13.18
CA MET A 158 12.43 1.22 -12.04
C MET A 158 12.01 2.69 -11.88
N LEU A 159 12.89 3.65 -12.12
CA LEU A 159 12.54 5.07 -11.93
C LEU A 159 11.35 5.50 -12.82
N PRO A 160 11.35 5.20 -14.14
CA PRO A 160 10.17 5.34 -14.99
C PRO A 160 8.93 4.60 -14.46
N ALA A 161 9.08 3.37 -13.96
CA ALA A 161 7.97 2.56 -13.42
C ALA A 161 7.36 3.14 -12.13
N VAL A 162 8.18 3.65 -11.21
CA VAL A 162 7.74 4.33 -9.97
C VAL A 162 7.02 5.62 -10.31
N ARG A 163 7.56 6.40 -11.26
CA ARG A 163 6.89 7.62 -11.76
C ARG A 163 5.53 7.30 -12.39
N ALA A 164 5.44 6.22 -13.17
CA ALA A 164 4.18 5.76 -13.75
C ALA A 164 3.16 5.35 -12.66
N GLY A 165 3.60 4.63 -11.62
CA GLY A 165 2.76 4.28 -10.47
C GLY A 165 2.25 5.50 -9.71
N TYR A 166 3.12 6.46 -9.41
CA TYR A 166 2.74 7.71 -8.76
C TYR A 166 1.77 8.54 -9.60
N ARG A 167 2.05 8.69 -10.91
CA ARG A 167 1.15 9.37 -11.85
C ARG A 167 -0.21 8.69 -11.91
N TYR A 168 -0.24 7.36 -11.91
CA TYR A 168 -1.48 6.59 -11.86
C TYR A 168 -2.29 6.92 -10.61
N VAL A 169 -1.66 6.84 -9.43
CA VAL A 169 -2.27 7.17 -8.14
C VAL A 169 -2.83 8.59 -8.12
N ARG A 170 -2.08 9.58 -8.63
CA ARG A 170 -2.49 11.00 -8.67
C ARG A 170 -3.76 11.22 -9.49
N HIS A 171 -3.94 10.49 -10.59
CA HIS A 171 -5.05 10.69 -11.52
C HIS A 171 -6.16 9.64 -11.40
N ALA A 172 -6.04 8.67 -10.49
CA ALA A 172 -7.07 7.66 -10.20
C ALA A 172 -7.90 8.05 -8.96
N PRO A 173 -9.13 8.59 -9.11
CA PRO A 173 -9.90 9.11 -7.97
C PRO A 173 -10.24 8.06 -6.91
N ARG A 174 -10.56 6.83 -7.33
CA ARG A 174 -10.86 5.73 -6.41
C ARG A 174 -9.66 5.35 -5.55
N VAL A 175 -8.46 5.28 -6.15
CA VAL A 175 -7.21 5.01 -5.45
C VAL A 175 -6.92 6.11 -4.43
N ARG A 176 -7.10 7.39 -4.81
CA ARG A 176 -6.94 8.52 -3.88
C ARG A 176 -7.91 8.45 -2.70
N ARG A 177 -9.17 8.04 -2.92
CA ARG A 177 -10.14 7.84 -1.83
C ARG A 177 -9.70 6.72 -0.88
N VAL A 178 -9.19 5.60 -1.40
CA VAL A 178 -8.62 4.52 -0.56
C VAL A 178 -7.44 5.04 0.25
N LEU A 179 -6.48 5.74 -0.36
CA LEU A 179 -5.33 6.31 0.34
C LEU A 179 -5.73 7.35 1.39
N ALA A 180 -6.68 8.23 1.08
CA ALA A 180 -7.20 9.20 2.03
C ALA A 180 -7.86 8.52 3.24
N ARG A 181 -8.62 7.43 3.02
CA ARG A 181 -9.18 6.63 4.12
C ARG A 181 -8.12 5.95 4.96
N THR A 182 -7.05 5.43 4.34
CA THR A 182 -5.88 4.93 5.06
C THR A 182 -5.28 6.02 5.96
N LEU A 183 -5.10 7.23 5.43
CA LEU A 183 -4.54 8.37 6.18
C LEU A 183 -5.47 8.88 7.29
N LEU A 184 -6.78 8.69 7.19
CA LEU A 184 -7.73 9.05 8.25
C LEU A 184 -7.76 8.01 9.38
N PHE A 185 -7.54 6.73 9.06
CA PHE A 185 -7.65 5.64 10.02
C PHE A 185 -6.32 5.32 10.71
N VAL A 186 -5.25 5.11 9.93
CA VAL A 186 -4.00 4.49 10.39
C VAL A 186 -3.23 5.34 11.39
N PRO A 187 -3.03 6.67 11.18
CA PRO A 187 -2.31 7.50 12.15
C PRO A 187 -3.00 7.53 13.52
N ALA A 188 -4.34 7.59 13.57
CA ALA A 188 -5.08 7.56 14.82
C ALA A 188 -5.05 6.16 15.46
N GLY A 189 -5.24 5.10 14.66
CA GLY A 189 -5.14 3.72 15.11
C GLY A 189 -3.74 3.32 15.61
N ALA A 190 -2.68 4.02 15.16
CA ALA A 190 -1.31 3.80 15.64
C ALA A 190 -1.15 4.04 17.15
N ALA A 191 -2.04 4.84 17.76
CA ALA A 191 -2.07 5.07 19.21
C ALA A 191 -2.25 3.76 20.00
N LEU A 192 -3.00 2.79 19.47
CA LEU A 192 -3.14 1.47 20.09
C LEU A 192 -1.77 0.83 20.27
N TRP A 193 -1.00 0.70 19.19
CA TRP A 193 0.27 0.00 19.21
C TRP A 193 1.37 0.75 19.95
N SER A 194 1.38 2.08 19.86
CA SER A 194 2.44 2.90 20.46
C SER A 194 2.25 3.15 21.96
N LEU A 195 1.00 3.21 22.44
CA LEU A 195 0.67 3.57 23.83
C LEU A 195 0.18 2.39 24.69
N LEU A 196 -0.23 1.26 24.09
CA LEU A 196 -0.67 0.08 24.85
C LEU A 196 0.37 -0.43 25.86
N PRO A 197 1.69 -0.51 25.57
CA PRO A 197 2.66 -0.96 26.58
C PRO A 197 2.73 0.00 27.78
N VAL A 198 2.58 1.31 27.54
CA VAL A 198 2.59 2.33 28.59
C VAL A 198 1.35 2.23 29.47
N LEU A 199 0.18 2.03 28.86
CA LEU A 199 -1.09 1.82 29.56
C LEU A 199 -1.11 0.51 30.35
N ALA A 200 -0.64 -0.58 29.75
CA ALA A 200 -0.52 -1.87 30.42
C ALA A 200 0.31 -1.76 31.70
N ARG A 201 1.47 -1.09 31.64
CA ARG A 201 2.36 -0.95 32.79
C ARG A 201 1.87 0.08 33.81
N ARG A 202 1.49 1.29 33.37
CA ARG A 202 1.17 2.41 34.28
C ARG A 202 -0.28 2.44 34.78
N GLN A 203 -1.25 1.96 33.99
CA GLN A 203 -2.67 1.98 34.39
C GLN A 203 -3.16 0.63 34.89
N LEU A 204 -2.73 -0.48 34.26
CA LEU A 204 -3.20 -1.83 34.60
C LEU A 204 -2.26 -2.59 35.55
N GLY A 205 -1.09 -2.03 35.87
CA GLY A 205 -0.09 -2.67 36.74
C GLY A 205 0.48 -3.97 36.16
N LEU A 206 0.38 -4.17 34.85
CA LEU A 206 0.80 -5.41 34.20
C LEU A 206 2.30 -5.38 33.86
N GLY A 207 2.97 -6.49 34.14
CA GLY A 207 4.32 -6.77 33.65
C GLY A 207 4.33 -7.27 32.19
N ALA A 208 5.48 -7.82 31.76
CA ALA A 208 5.67 -8.31 30.39
C ALA A 208 4.71 -9.46 30.01
N GLY A 209 4.46 -10.40 30.92
CA GLY A 209 3.51 -11.49 30.69
C GLY A 209 2.08 -10.98 30.46
N GLY A 210 1.61 -10.03 31.29
CA GLY A 210 0.30 -9.39 31.11
C GLY A 210 0.18 -8.62 29.80
N TYR A 211 1.22 -7.88 29.41
CA TYR A 211 1.26 -7.20 28.10
C TYR A 211 1.21 -8.21 26.93
N GLY A 212 1.91 -9.34 27.04
CA GLY A 212 1.84 -10.44 26.06
C GLY A 212 0.43 -11.02 25.91
N LEU A 213 -0.30 -11.19 27.03
CA LEU A 213 -1.70 -11.61 27.02
C LEU A 213 -2.62 -10.59 26.33
N LEU A 214 -2.41 -9.29 26.59
CA LEU A 214 -3.17 -8.23 25.91
C LEU A 214 -2.94 -8.24 24.39
N LEU A 215 -1.70 -8.39 23.94
CA LEU A 215 -1.39 -8.55 22.52
C LEU A 215 -1.97 -9.85 21.94
N GLY A 216 -1.93 -10.95 22.71
CA GLY A 216 -2.57 -12.21 22.35
C GLY A 216 -4.07 -12.06 22.13
N ALA A 217 -4.77 -11.27 22.96
CA ALA A 217 -6.18 -10.97 22.79
C ALA A 217 -6.48 -10.22 21.47
N ILE A 218 -5.67 -9.22 21.12
CA ILE A 218 -5.73 -8.55 19.79
C ILE A 218 -5.54 -9.58 18.68
N GLY A 219 -4.59 -10.49 18.88
CA GLY A 219 -4.29 -11.63 18.02
C GLY A 219 -5.48 -12.56 17.75
N VAL A 220 -6.14 -13.02 18.82
CA VAL A 220 -7.37 -13.83 18.74
C VAL A 220 -8.46 -13.07 17.99
N GLY A 221 -8.64 -11.79 18.31
CA GLY A 221 -9.57 -10.91 17.59
C GLY A 221 -9.27 -10.81 16.10
N ALA A 222 -8.00 -10.74 15.73
CA ALA A 222 -7.58 -10.68 14.33
C ALA A 222 -7.92 -11.97 13.56
N VAL A 223 -7.75 -13.14 14.18
CA VAL A 223 -8.15 -14.44 13.60
C VAL A 223 -9.66 -14.53 13.46
N LEU A 224 -10.41 -14.17 14.51
CA LEU A 224 -11.88 -14.11 14.46
C LEU A 224 -12.36 -13.17 13.36
N GLY A 225 -11.77 -11.98 13.26
CA GLY A 225 -12.06 -11.01 12.21
C GLY A 225 -11.81 -11.58 10.82
N ALA A 226 -10.68 -12.28 10.59
CA ALA A 226 -10.38 -12.91 9.32
C ALA A 226 -11.38 -14.01 8.91
N VAL A 227 -11.88 -14.79 9.87
CA VAL A 227 -12.87 -15.86 9.64
C VAL A 227 -14.30 -15.32 9.46
N LEU A 228 -14.64 -14.24 10.16
CA LEU A 228 -15.97 -13.62 10.10
C LEU A 228 -16.14 -12.74 8.86
N LEU A 229 -15.07 -12.05 8.41
CA LEU A 229 -15.14 -11.06 7.35
C LEU A 229 -15.75 -11.58 6.03
N PRO A 230 -15.42 -12.79 5.51
CA PRO A 230 -16.05 -13.33 4.31
C PRO A 230 -17.57 -13.50 4.44
N ARG A 231 -18.06 -13.87 5.63
CA ARG A 231 -19.51 -14.05 5.90
C ARG A 231 -20.24 -12.72 6.01
N VAL A 232 -19.58 -11.69 6.53
CA VAL A 232 -20.18 -10.36 6.73
C VAL A 232 -20.20 -9.54 5.44
N ARG A 233 -19.22 -9.76 4.53
CA ARG A 233 -19.14 -9.07 3.22
C ARG A 233 -20.37 -9.24 2.33
N GLY A 234 -21.17 -10.30 2.52
CA GLY A 234 -22.43 -10.49 1.80
C GLY A 234 -23.59 -9.62 2.30
N ARG A 235 -23.48 -9.04 3.50
CA ARG A 235 -24.53 -8.21 4.12
C ARG A 235 -24.16 -6.74 4.27
N TRP A 236 -22.86 -6.43 4.35
CA TRP A 236 -22.38 -5.07 4.63
C TRP A 236 -21.55 -4.57 3.45
N SER A 237 -21.83 -3.33 3.02
CA SER A 237 -20.98 -2.66 2.02
C SER A 237 -19.56 -2.44 2.56
N SER A 238 -18.57 -2.34 1.66
CA SER A 238 -17.18 -2.06 2.06
C SER A 238 -17.08 -0.76 2.86
N ASN A 239 -17.93 0.21 2.55
CA ASN A 239 -18.02 1.49 3.25
C ASN A 239 -18.50 1.32 4.69
N MET A 240 -19.53 0.51 4.92
CA MET A 240 -20.02 0.22 6.27
C MET A 240 -19.00 -0.55 7.10
N ALA A 241 -18.29 -1.52 6.50
CA ALA A 241 -17.23 -2.24 7.19
C ALA A 241 -16.10 -1.31 7.66
N LEU A 242 -15.71 -0.33 6.83
CA LEU A 242 -14.67 0.64 7.17
C LEU A 242 -15.11 1.60 8.28
N VAL A 243 -16.31 2.18 8.18
CA VAL A 243 -16.82 3.10 9.22
C VAL A 243 -17.10 2.36 10.52
N GLY A 244 -17.77 1.21 10.45
CA GLY A 244 -18.11 0.38 11.61
C GLY A 244 -16.86 -0.13 12.33
N GLY A 245 -15.87 -0.62 11.59
CA GLY A 245 -14.58 -1.02 12.17
C GLY A 245 -13.81 0.16 12.78
N GLY A 246 -13.83 1.32 12.12
CA GLY A 246 -13.25 2.56 12.65
C GLY A 246 -13.87 3.03 13.96
N VAL A 247 -15.21 3.09 14.01
CA VAL A 247 -15.96 3.46 15.22
C VAL A 247 -15.76 2.42 16.33
N LEU A 248 -15.79 1.13 16.01
CA LEU A 248 -15.53 0.06 16.97
C LEU A 248 -14.14 0.20 17.60
N LEU A 249 -13.11 0.45 16.77
CA LEU A 249 -11.75 0.65 17.28
C LEU A 249 -11.66 1.94 18.14
N ALA A 250 -12.37 3.01 17.78
CA ALA A 250 -12.44 4.22 18.60
C ALA A 250 -13.08 3.95 19.97
N ILE A 251 -14.17 3.18 20.02
CA ILE A 251 -14.81 2.75 21.28
C ILE A 251 -13.81 1.93 22.12
N VAL A 252 -13.10 0.99 21.51
CA VAL A 252 -12.07 0.20 22.20
C VAL A 252 -10.97 1.09 22.76
N LEU A 253 -10.48 2.08 22.01
CA LEU A 253 -9.49 3.04 22.52
C LEU A 253 -10.02 3.85 23.70
N ALA A 254 -11.27 4.32 23.64
CA ALA A 254 -11.90 5.02 24.75
C ALA A 254 -12.01 4.13 26.01
N LEU A 255 -12.46 2.89 25.85
CA LEU A 255 -12.52 1.91 26.93
C LEU A 255 -11.13 1.59 27.50
N LEU A 256 -10.12 1.45 26.64
CA LEU A 256 -8.73 1.23 27.06
C LEU A 256 -8.21 2.39 27.93
N ALA A 257 -8.62 3.62 27.62
CA ALA A 257 -8.22 4.79 28.39
C ALA A 257 -9.01 5.00 29.68
N LEU A 258 -10.23 4.45 29.82
CA LEU A 258 -11.15 4.70 30.94
C LEU A 258 -11.29 3.53 31.91
N VAL A 259 -11.14 2.28 31.45
CA VAL A 259 -11.30 1.07 32.25
C VAL A 259 -9.96 0.67 32.87
N ARG A 260 -9.98 0.22 34.13
CA ARG A 260 -8.77 -0.14 34.91
C ARG A 260 -8.71 -1.61 35.27
N VAL A 261 -9.70 -2.38 34.80
CA VAL A 261 -9.85 -3.81 35.09
C VAL A 261 -9.16 -4.63 33.99
N PRO A 262 -8.05 -5.33 34.26
CA PRO A 262 -7.22 -5.96 33.23
C PRO A 262 -7.93 -7.02 32.38
N TRP A 263 -8.76 -7.86 33.00
CA TRP A 263 -9.48 -8.92 32.28
C TRP A 263 -10.52 -8.33 31.31
N LEU A 264 -11.20 -7.25 31.72
CA LEU A 264 -12.18 -6.55 30.88
C LEU A 264 -11.48 -5.88 29.69
N ILE A 265 -10.30 -5.27 29.91
CA ILE A 265 -9.46 -4.77 28.81
C ILE A 265 -9.04 -5.90 27.86
N GLY A 266 -8.68 -7.07 28.37
CA GLY A 266 -8.38 -8.24 27.54
C GLY A 266 -9.53 -8.59 26.59
N VAL A 267 -10.76 -8.67 27.09
CA VAL A 267 -11.96 -8.92 26.27
C VAL A 267 -12.19 -7.80 25.25
N VAL A 268 -12.06 -6.55 25.66
CA VAL A 268 -12.22 -5.37 24.79
C VAL A 268 -11.17 -5.36 23.67
N LEU A 269 -9.93 -5.79 23.94
CA LEU A 269 -8.86 -5.86 22.94
C LEU A 269 -9.11 -6.94 21.88
N VAL A 270 -9.90 -7.98 22.15
CA VAL A 270 -10.37 -8.91 21.10
C VAL A 270 -11.16 -8.14 20.04
N LEU A 271 -12.03 -7.21 20.45
CA LEU A 271 -12.78 -6.38 19.51
C LEU A 271 -11.87 -5.47 18.67
N SER A 272 -10.75 -5.01 19.23
CA SER A 272 -9.76 -4.22 18.48
C SER A 272 -9.13 -5.03 17.34
N GLY A 273 -8.84 -6.32 17.57
CA GLY A 273 -8.28 -7.21 16.55
C GLY A 273 -9.26 -7.43 15.39
N VAL A 274 -10.53 -7.65 15.72
CA VAL A 274 -11.62 -7.78 14.72
C VAL A 274 -11.74 -6.51 13.89
N ALA A 275 -11.83 -5.36 14.56
CA ALA A 275 -11.95 -4.05 13.93
C ALA A 275 -10.76 -3.74 12.99
N TRP A 276 -9.55 -3.95 13.49
CA TRP A 276 -8.31 -3.71 12.75
C TRP A 276 -8.23 -4.56 11.49
N VAL A 277 -8.47 -5.88 11.60
CA VAL A 277 -8.44 -6.77 10.43
C VAL A 277 -9.56 -6.46 9.44
N ALA A 278 -10.77 -6.17 9.92
CA ALA A 278 -11.88 -5.80 9.05
C ALA A 278 -11.56 -4.56 8.20
N VAL A 279 -10.99 -3.52 8.83
CA VAL A 279 -10.60 -2.29 8.13
C VAL A 279 -9.45 -2.55 7.16
N LEU A 280 -8.35 -3.16 7.63
CA LEU A 280 -7.16 -3.36 6.78
C LEU A 280 -7.42 -4.30 5.61
N SER A 281 -8.13 -5.40 5.82
CA SER A 281 -8.49 -6.32 4.74
C SER A 281 -9.44 -5.67 3.73
N THR A 282 -10.29 -4.75 4.17
CA THR A 282 -11.17 -3.99 3.26
C THR A 282 -10.40 -2.95 2.47
N LEU A 283 -9.53 -2.14 3.10
CA LEU A 283 -8.67 -1.18 2.38
C LEU A 283 -7.74 -1.88 1.38
N ASN A 284 -7.10 -2.98 1.79
CA ASN A 284 -6.19 -3.73 0.95
C ASN A 284 -6.94 -4.36 -0.25
N SER A 285 -8.09 -4.99 0.01
CA SER A 285 -8.94 -5.55 -1.05
C SER A 285 -9.43 -4.48 -2.02
N GLN A 286 -9.90 -3.33 -1.52
CA GLN A 286 -10.31 -2.19 -2.36
C GLN A 286 -9.16 -1.68 -3.24
N MET A 287 -7.95 -1.60 -2.69
CA MET A 287 -6.78 -1.22 -3.48
C MET A 287 -6.48 -2.24 -4.58
N GLN A 288 -6.48 -3.54 -4.25
CA GLN A 288 -6.18 -4.60 -5.22
C GLN A 288 -7.17 -4.66 -6.39
N VAL A 289 -8.47 -4.50 -6.12
CA VAL A 289 -9.50 -4.56 -7.19
C VAL A 289 -9.64 -3.25 -7.97
N THR A 290 -9.22 -2.11 -7.39
CA THR A 290 -9.33 -0.81 -8.07
C THR A 290 -8.25 -0.62 -9.14
N VAL A 291 -7.10 -1.29 -8.99
CA VAL A 291 -5.90 -1.07 -9.78
C VAL A 291 -5.73 -2.14 -10.87
N PRO A 292 -5.51 -1.75 -12.14
CA PRO A 292 -5.27 -2.68 -13.24
C PRO A 292 -3.91 -3.38 -13.10
N GLU A 293 -3.79 -4.54 -13.74
CA GLU A 293 -2.66 -5.46 -13.58
C GLU A 293 -1.30 -4.80 -13.84
N TRP A 294 -1.16 -4.04 -14.93
CA TRP A 294 0.10 -3.43 -15.35
C TRP A 294 0.73 -2.47 -14.31
N VAL A 295 -0.08 -1.87 -13.44
CA VAL A 295 0.36 -0.91 -12.40
C VAL A 295 0.10 -1.40 -10.97
N ARG A 296 -0.44 -2.62 -10.80
CA ARG A 296 -0.90 -3.16 -9.52
C ARG A 296 0.19 -3.14 -8.46
N ALA A 297 1.35 -3.71 -8.76
CA ALA A 297 2.48 -3.78 -7.82
C ALA A 297 2.93 -2.38 -7.37
N ARG A 298 2.95 -1.41 -8.29
CA ARG A 298 3.44 -0.05 -8.03
C ARG A 298 2.45 0.77 -7.21
N ALA A 299 1.15 0.66 -7.50
CA ALA A 299 0.13 1.31 -6.70
C ALA A 299 0.01 0.69 -5.28
N LEU A 300 0.16 -0.64 -5.18
CA LEU A 300 0.21 -1.32 -3.88
C LEU A 300 1.45 -0.91 -3.07
N ALA A 301 2.61 -0.70 -3.71
CA ALA A 301 3.77 -0.14 -3.03
C ALA A 301 3.48 1.25 -2.44
N VAL A 302 2.87 2.16 -3.21
CA VAL A 302 2.44 3.48 -2.69
C VAL A 302 1.48 3.34 -1.51
N TYR A 303 0.53 2.41 -1.59
CA TYR A 303 -0.39 2.10 -0.49
C TYR A 303 0.33 1.62 0.78
N LEU A 304 1.25 0.66 0.65
CA LEU A 304 2.01 0.11 1.77
C LEU A 304 2.94 1.15 2.39
N THR A 305 3.59 1.98 1.55
CA THR A 305 4.40 3.11 2.01
C THR A 305 3.55 4.12 2.78
N ALA A 306 2.37 4.49 2.26
CA ALA A 306 1.45 5.39 2.96
C ALA A 306 0.97 4.79 4.30
N PHE A 307 0.67 3.49 4.33
CA PHE A 307 0.27 2.76 5.53
C PHE A 307 1.38 2.75 6.59
N GLN A 308 2.58 2.31 6.23
CA GLN A 308 3.71 2.23 7.17
C GLN A 308 4.21 3.61 7.60
N GLY A 309 4.18 4.60 6.69
CA GLY A 309 4.49 5.98 7.03
C GLY A 309 3.49 6.58 8.02
N SER A 310 2.20 6.29 7.83
CA SER A 310 1.14 6.68 8.77
C SER A 310 1.34 6.06 10.15
N MET A 311 1.72 4.78 10.21
CA MET A 311 2.05 4.10 11.46
C MET A 311 3.26 4.75 12.15
N ALA A 312 4.33 5.03 11.41
CA ALA A 312 5.56 5.61 11.95
C ALA A 312 5.35 7.02 12.51
N VAL A 313 4.72 7.89 11.71
CA VAL A 313 4.40 9.28 12.07
C VAL A 313 3.37 9.31 13.19
N GLY A 314 2.29 8.54 13.07
CA GLY A 314 1.25 8.45 14.09
C GLY A 314 1.80 8.00 15.44
N ALA A 315 2.63 6.96 15.46
CA ALA A 315 3.27 6.49 16.71
C ALA A 315 4.14 7.58 17.36
N ALA A 316 4.93 8.32 16.58
CA ALA A 316 5.76 9.41 17.10
C ALA A 316 4.92 10.56 17.66
N VAL A 317 3.88 10.98 16.92
CA VAL A 317 2.95 12.03 17.33
C VAL A 317 2.23 11.65 18.63
N TRP A 318 1.64 10.45 18.70
CA TRP A 318 0.95 10.01 19.91
C TRP A 318 1.89 9.81 21.10
N GLY A 319 3.14 9.44 20.84
CA GLY A 319 4.19 9.44 21.86
C GLY A 319 4.41 10.84 22.46
N ALA A 320 4.58 11.86 21.61
CA ALA A 320 4.77 13.23 22.05
C ALA A 320 3.53 13.80 22.76
N VAL A 321 2.32 13.50 22.27
CA VAL A 321 1.06 13.89 22.93
C VAL A 321 0.95 13.20 24.30
N ALA A 322 1.30 11.92 24.40
CA ALA A 322 1.28 11.20 25.67
C ALA A 322 2.30 11.73 26.68
N ASP A 323 3.45 12.23 26.23
CA ASP A 323 4.43 12.89 27.10
C ASP A 323 3.91 14.25 27.63
N ALA A 324 3.08 14.96 26.85
CA ALA A 324 2.52 16.26 27.23
C ALA A 324 1.27 16.18 28.12
N VAL A 325 0.30 15.32 27.78
CA VAL A 325 -1.01 15.25 28.47
C VAL A 325 -1.27 13.93 29.19
N GLY A 326 -0.33 12.99 29.14
CA GLY A 326 -0.46 11.65 29.69
C GLY A 326 -1.07 10.64 28.70
N ALA A 327 -0.67 9.36 28.85
CA ALA A 327 -1.05 8.29 27.92
C ALA A 327 -2.57 8.04 27.84
N GLY A 328 -3.30 8.16 28.95
CA GLY A 328 -4.75 7.98 28.98
C GLY A 328 -5.48 9.06 28.16
N ALA A 329 -5.15 10.33 28.40
CA ALA A 329 -5.71 11.45 27.66
C ALA A 329 -5.33 11.38 26.17
N ALA A 330 -4.08 11.04 25.85
CA ALA A 330 -3.64 10.86 24.47
C ALA A 330 -4.45 9.79 23.73
N VAL A 331 -4.75 8.65 24.37
CA VAL A 331 -5.58 7.61 23.76
C VAL A 331 -7.05 8.05 23.61
N LEU A 332 -7.61 8.84 24.54
CA LEU A 332 -8.94 9.42 24.36
C LEU A 332 -9.00 10.38 23.18
N VAL A 333 -8.00 11.24 23.03
CA VAL A 333 -7.90 12.14 21.86
C VAL A 333 -7.79 11.31 20.58
N ALA A 334 -6.96 10.26 20.58
CA ALA A 334 -6.85 9.34 19.44
C ALA A 334 -8.18 8.64 19.11
N ALA A 335 -8.96 8.25 20.11
CA ALA A 335 -10.30 7.68 19.93
C ALA A 335 -11.24 8.66 19.22
N VAL A 336 -11.25 9.93 19.66
CA VAL A 336 -12.06 10.99 19.03
C VAL A 336 -11.61 11.25 17.59
N VAL A 337 -10.30 11.41 17.36
CA VAL A 337 -9.76 11.60 16.00
C VAL A 337 -10.11 10.42 15.10
N LEU A 338 -10.01 9.20 15.60
CA LEU A 338 -10.35 7.99 14.84
C LEU A 338 -11.85 7.92 14.52
N ALA A 339 -12.73 8.24 15.47
CA ALA A 339 -14.17 8.27 15.25
C ALA A 339 -14.55 9.33 14.19
N VAL A 340 -14.06 10.56 14.35
CA VAL A 340 -14.30 11.66 13.40
C VAL A 340 -13.72 11.32 12.03
N GLY A 341 -12.49 10.81 11.96
CA GLY A 341 -11.85 10.40 10.71
C GLY A 341 -12.60 9.28 10.00
N SER A 342 -13.13 8.31 10.75
CA SER A 342 -13.93 7.21 10.21
C SER A 342 -15.26 7.71 9.65
N LEU A 343 -15.95 8.59 10.37
CA LEU A 343 -17.21 9.20 9.93
C LEU A 343 -17.00 10.11 8.70
N ALA A 344 -15.96 10.94 8.71
CA ALA A 344 -15.57 11.75 7.56
C ALA A 344 -15.23 10.88 6.33
N GLY A 345 -14.66 9.70 6.58
CA GLY A 345 -14.41 8.66 5.58
C GLY A 345 -15.67 8.19 4.83
N TYR A 346 -16.88 8.42 5.34
CA TYR A 346 -18.12 8.16 4.63
C TYR A 346 -18.26 9.01 3.35
N ARG A 347 -17.83 10.28 3.39
CA ARG A 347 -17.81 11.18 2.21
C ARG A 347 -16.81 10.73 1.14
N LEU A 348 -15.84 9.90 1.52
CA LEU A 348 -14.84 9.30 0.64
C LEU A 348 -15.24 7.89 0.19
N ALA A 349 -16.53 7.55 0.24
CA ALA A 349 -17.04 6.26 -0.21
C ALA A 349 -16.50 5.90 -1.60
N VAL A 350 -15.93 4.71 -1.68
CA VAL A 350 -15.60 4.06 -2.94
C VAL A 350 -16.83 3.26 -3.32
N PRO A 351 -17.46 3.52 -4.47
CA PRO A 351 -18.57 2.70 -4.93
C PRO A 351 -18.10 1.26 -5.11
N ASP A 352 -18.89 0.30 -4.63
CA ASP A 352 -18.58 -1.13 -4.69
C ASP A 352 -18.74 -1.71 -6.11
N ASN A 353 -19.06 -0.90 -7.13
CA ASN A 353 -19.14 -1.37 -8.51
C ASN A 353 -17.76 -1.73 -9.05
N LEU A 354 -17.64 -2.96 -9.55
CA LEU A 354 -16.47 -3.43 -10.26
C LEU A 354 -16.40 -2.71 -11.61
N LEU A 355 -15.30 -2.02 -11.86
CA LEU A 355 -15.00 -1.45 -13.17
C LEU A 355 -14.28 -2.50 -13.99
N ASP A 356 -14.58 -2.60 -15.29
CA ASP A 356 -13.83 -3.47 -16.18
C ASP A 356 -12.36 -3.01 -16.26
N ARG A 357 -11.47 -3.85 -15.71
CA ARG A 357 -10.02 -3.63 -15.67
C ARG A 357 -9.27 -4.54 -16.64
N SER A 358 -9.98 -5.31 -17.46
CA SER A 358 -9.36 -6.14 -18.49
C SER A 358 -8.57 -5.25 -19.46
N PRO A 359 -7.39 -5.70 -19.93
CA PRO A 359 -6.64 -4.98 -20.95
C PRO A 359 -7.51 -4.78 -22.19
N ALA A 360 -7.73 -3.52 -22.57
CA ALA A 360 -8.35 -3.19 -23.83
C ALA A 360 -7.22 -2.94 -24.84
N LEU A 361 -7.05 -3.85 -25.79
CA LEU A 361 -6.21 -3.60 -26.96
C LEU A 361 -6.94 -2.59 -27.84
N HIS A 362 -6.28 -1.47 -28.14
CA HIS A 362 -6.77 -0.52 -29.13
C HIS A 362 -6.16 -0.81 -30.51
N HIS A 363 -6.75 -0.21 -31.55
CA HIS A 363 -6.40 -0.34 -32.98
C HIS A 363 -4.90 -0.41 -33.29
N PRO A 364 -4.50 -1.01 -34.44
CA PRO A 364 -3.11 -1.14 -34.85
C PRO A 364 -2.35 0.19 -34.76
N ALA A 365 -1.07 0.11 -34.40
CA ALA A 365 -0.21 1.27 -34.23
C ALA A 365 -0.33 2.21 -35.44
N PRO A 366 -0.48 3.53 -35.22
CA PRO A 366 -0.61 4.49 -36.31
C PRO A 366 0.59 4.38 -37.25
N VAL A 367 0.33 4.39 -38.56
CA VAL A 367 1.38 4.37 -39.57
C VAL A 367 2.10 5.71 -39.51
N MET A 368 3.34 5.71 -39.01
CA MET A 368 4.20 6.89 -38.96
C MET A 368 5.09 6.91 -40.20
N MET A 369 5.13 8.04 -40.91
CA MET A 369 6.07 8.23 -42.03
C MET A 369 7.49 8.59 -41.57
N LEU A 370 7.62 9.12 -40.34
CA LEU A 370 8.91 9.40 -39.69
C LEU A 370 9.21 8.28 -38.69
N ASP A 371 10.46 7.81 -38.64
CA ASP A 371 10.90 6.85 -37.64
C ASP A 371 10.98 7.53 -36.25
N PRO A 372 10.08 7.21 -35.31
CA PRO A 372 10.02 7.86 -34.02
C PRO A 372 11.24 7.54 -33.14
N ALA A 373 12.00 6.48 -33.44
CA ALA A 373 13.23 6.13 -32.71
C ALA A 373 14.32 7.20 -32.86
N GLN A 374 14.24 8.04 -33.90
CA GLN A 374 15.19 9.13 -34.16
C GLN A 374 14.90 10.39 -33.32
N PHE A 375 13.75 10.46 -32.65
CA PHE A 375 13.29 11.62 -31.91
C PHE A 375 13.27 11.34 -30.41
N ALA A 376 14.28 11.86 -29.70
CA ALA A 376 14.30 11.87 -28.24
C ALA A 376 13.49 13.06 -27.72
N GLY A 377 12.19 12.89 -27.50
CA GLY A 377 11.37 13.94 -26.91
C GLY A 377 9.89 13.62 -26.81
N PRO A 378 9.12 14.57 -26.25
CA PRO A 378 7.72 14.35 -26.01
C PRO A 378 6.94 14.33 -27.33
N VAL A 379 5.91 13.49 -27.38
CA VAL A 379 5.01 13.34 -28.53
C VAL A 379 3.72 14.09 -28.20
N LEU A 380 3.39 15.11 -28.99
CA LEU A 380 2.11 15.80 -28.88
C LEU A 380 1.11 15.06 -29.77
N VAL A 381 0.01 14.62 -29.15
CA VAL A 381 -1.10 13.99 -29.85
C VAL A 381 -2.28 14.95 -29.83
N THR A 382 -2.90 15.15 -30.99
CA THR A 382 -4.11 15.92 -31.12
C THR A 382 -5.22 15.07 -31.69
N VAL A 383 -6.44 15.25 -31.16
CA VAL A 383 -7.63 14.59 -31.66
C VAL A 383 -8.70 15.64 -31.88
N ALA A 384 -9.13 15.82 -33.14
CA ALA A 384 -10.20 16.72 -33.48
C ALA A 384 -11.55 15.98 -33.47
N TYR A 385 -12.53 16.61 -32.83
CA TYR A 385 -13.89 16.13 -32.69
C TYR A 385 -14.86 17.18 -33.25
N ARG A 386 -15.90 16.72 -33.93
CA ARG A 386 -17.07 17.54 -34.27
C ARG A 386 -18.26 17.07 -33.45
N VAL A 387 -18.83 18.00 -32.70
CA VAL A 387 -19.85 17.72 -31.69
C VAL A 387 -21.03 18.67 -31.92
N PRO A 388 -22.22 18.13 -32.21
CA PRO A 388 -23.44 18.93 -32.33
C PRO A 388 -23.72 19.75 -31.07
N ALA A 389 -24.23 20.97 -31.26
CA ALA A 389 -24.40 21.96 -30.19
C ALA A 389 -25.29 21.46 -29.03
N ASP A 390 -26.28 20.62 -29.31
CA ASP A 390 -27.19 20.02 -28.33
C ASP A 390 -26.49 19.02 -27.38
N ARG A 391 -25.34 18.46 -27.80
CA ARG A 391 -24.57 17.47 -27.05
C ARG A 391 -23.26 18.02 -26.46
N ALA A 392 -22.95 19.29 -26.68
CA ALA A 392 -21.70 19.94 -26.28
C ALA A 392 -21.36 19.79 -24.78
N ASP A 393 -22.29 20.11 -23.87
CA ASP A 393 -22.03 20.05 -22.42
C ASP A 393 -21.83 18.62 -21.92
N ALA A 394 -22.61 17.68 -22.45
CA ALA A 394 -22.47 16.25 -22.16
C ALA A 394 -21.12 15.72 -22.65
N PHE A 395 -20.69 16.15 -23.84
CA PHE A 395 -19.39 15.80 -24.42
C PHE A 395 -18.23 16.34 -23.57
N VAL A 396 -18.24 17.62 -23.20
CA VAL A 396 -17.20 18.22 -22.34
C VAL A 396 -17.10 17.48 -21.01
N THR A 397 -18.25 17.15 -20.41
CA THR A 397 -18.32 16.37 -19.16
C THR A 397 -17.74 14.96 -19.34
N SER A 398 -18.09 14.27 -20.44
CA SER A 398 -17.58 12.93 -20.75
C SER A 398 -16.07 12.94 -21.01
N MET A 399 -15.56 13.96 -21.72
CA MET A 399 -14.14 14.15 -22.00
C MET A 399 -13.31 14.33 -20.74
N GLY A 400 -13.86 14.86 -19.65
CA GLY A 400 -13.19 14.86 -18.34
C GLY A 400 -12.84 13.46 -17.81
N THR A 401 -13.58 12.42 -18.23
CA THR A 401 -13.24 11.01 -17.91
C THR A 401 -12.17 10.47 -18.84
N VAL A 402 -12.23 10.80 -20.13
CA VAL A 402 -11.20 10.43 -21.13
C VAL A 402 -9.86 11.08 -20.78
N GLY A 403 -9.83 12.38 -20.44
CA GLY A 403 -8.63 13.08 -20.03
C GLY A 403 -7.95 12.51 -18.79
N ARG A 404 -8.74 12.12 -17.79
CA ARG A 404 -8.21 11.40 -16.61
C ARG A 404 -7.64 10.04 -16.98
N SER A 405 -8.25 9.33 -17.94
CA SER A 405 -7.68 8.11 -18.49
C SER A 405 -6.32 8.39 -19.14
N ARG A 406 -6.23 9.37 -20.05
CA ARG A 406 -4.99 9.77 -20.74
C ARG A 406 -3.85 10.07 -19.77
N LEU A 407 -4.10 10.92 -18.76
CA LEU A 407 -3.12 11.30 -17.74
C LEU A 407 -2.67 10.10 -16.89
N ARG A 408 -3.59 9.18 -16.60
CA ARG A 408 -3.31 7.98 -15.80
C ARG A 408 -2.46 6.95 -16.57
N THR A 409 -2.66 6.83 -17.88
CA THR A 409 -2.03 5.79 -18.72
C THR A 409 -0.69 6.19 -19.34
N GLY A 410 -0.36 7.50 -19.41
CA GLY A 410 0.91 7.91 -20.03
C GLY A 410 1.10 9.41 -20.23
N ALA A 411 0.01 10.18 -20.38
CA ALA A 411 0.11 11.60 -20.71
C ALA A 411 0.68 12.43 -19.53
N LEU A 412 1.54 13.38 -19.86
CA LEU A 412 2.07 14.40 -18.97
C LEU A 412 1.08 15.54 -18.77
N HIS A 413 0.43 15.95 -19.87
CA HIS A 413 -0.57 17.02 -19.91
C HIS A 413 -1.74 16.57 -20.78
N TRP A 414 -2.93 17.09 -20.47
CA TRP A 414 -4.16 16.90 -21.24
C TRP A 414 -4.98 18.17 -21.17
N ASN A 415 -5.46 18.64 -22.32
CA ASN A 415 -6.38 19.77 -22.43
C ASN A 415 -7.42 19.51 -23.53
N LEU A 416 -8.60 20.10 -23.36
CA LEU A 416 -9.65 20.15 -24.37
C LEU A 416 -9.91 21.61 -24.71
N TYR A 417 -9.77 21.96 -25.98
CA TYR A 417 -10.06 23.28 -26.51
C TYR A 417 -11.32 23.24 -27.36
N ARG A 418 -12.02 24.38 -27.43
CA ARG A 418 -13.10 24.62 -28.39
C ARG A 418 -12.58 25.62 -29.42
N ASP A 419 -12.84 25.36 -30.69
CA ASP A 419 -12.45 26.28 -31.76
C ASP A 419 -13.27 27.58 -31.64
N GLY A 420 -12.60 28.72 -31.79
CA GLY A 420 -13.24 30.03 -31.75
C GLY A 420 -13.94 30.40 -33.06
N ALA A 421 -13.57 29.74 -34.17
CA ALA A 421 -14.16 29.96 -35.49
C ALA A 421 -15.27 28.95 -35.82
N ASP A 422 -15.21 27.73 -35.25
CA ASP A 422 -16.22 26.69 -35.41
C ASP A 422 -16.70 26.18 -34.03
N PRO A 423 -17.84 26.66 -33.52
CA PRO A 423 -18.34 26.27 -32.20
C PRO A 423 -18.62 24.77 -32.03
N GLU A 424 -18.75 24.00 -33.12
CA GLU A 424 -18.96 22.55 -33.07
C GLU A 424 -17.64 21.76 -33.02
N ARG A 425 -16.51 22.43 -33.24
CA ARG A 425 -15.19 21.79 -33.30
C ARG A 425 -14.48 21.87 -31.96
N TYR A 426 -14.04 20.70 -31.50
CA TYR A 426 -13.27 20.52 -30.27
C TYR A 426 -11.94 19.86 -30.58
N LEU A 427 -10.88 20.31 -29.90
CA LEU A 427 -9.52 19.79 -30.04
C LEU A 427 -9.02 19.26 -28.70
N GLU A 428 -8.91 17.94 -28.58
CA GLU A 428 -8.15 17.33 -27.49
C GLU A 428 -6.66 17.39 -27.83
N THR A 429 -5.87 17.75 -26.83
CA THR A 429 -4.41 17.73 -26.92
C THR A 429 -3.86 16.99 -25.71
N PHE A 430 -2.91 16.08 -25.93
CA PHE A 430 -2.18 15.46 -24.84
C PHE A 430 -0.73 15.19 -25.21
N LEU A 431 0.15 15.41 -24.23
CA LEU A 431 1.59 15.28 -24.41
C LEU A 431 2.08 14.01 -23.73
N VAL A 432 2.81 13.16 -24.43
CA VAL A 432 3.41 11.94 -23.87
C VAL A 432 4.93 12.09 -23.82
N ALA A 433 5.59 11.47 -22.84
CA ALA A 433 7.03 11.68 -22.61
C ALA A 433 7.94 11.16 -23.73
N SER A 434 7.50 10.13 -24.45
CA SER A 434 8.22 9.52 -25.57
C SER A 434 7.27 8.71 -26.44
N TRP A 435 7.72 8.34 -27.64
CA TRP A 435 6.99 7.43 -28.52
C TRP A 435 6.77 6.05 -27.88
N GLU A 436 7.78 5.51 -27.19
CA GLU A 436 7.66 4.24 -26.47
C GLU A 436 6.54 4.30 -25.41
N GLU A 437 6.46 5.39 -24.66
CA GLU A 437 5.41 5.59 -23.66
C GLU A 437 4.02 5.73 -24.30
N HIS A 438 3.94 6.32 -25.50
CA HIS A 438 2.71 6.40 -26.29
C HIS A 438 2.28 5.02 -26.82
N LEU A 439 3.21 4.19 -27.28
CA LEU A 439 2.92 2.81 -27.68
C LEU A 439 2.48 1.96 -26.49
N ARG A 440 3.14 2.08 -25.33
CA ARG A 440 2.73 1.40 -24.09
C ARG A 440 1.33 1.82 -23.62
N GLN A 441 0.95 3.08 -23.85
CA GLN A 441 -0.39 3.57 -23.59
C GLN A 441 -1.45 2.85 -24.44
N HIS A 442 -1.15 2.58 -25.72
CA HIS A 442 -2.05 1.89 -26.66
C HIS A 442 -2.02 0.36 -26.51
N GLY A 443 -0.86 -0.21 -26.22
CA GLY A 443 -0.59 -1.65 -26.25
C GLY A 443 -0.89 -2.43 -24.97
N GLY A 444 -1.61 -1.85 -23.99
CA GLY A 444 -2.03 -2.64 -22.81
C GLY A 444 -2.30 -1.89 -21.51
N ARG A 445 -2.16 -0.55 -21.47
CA ARG A 445 -2.47 0.23 -20.26
C ARG A 445 -3.92 0.68 -20.14
N LEU A 446 -4.64 0.71 -21.26
CA LEU A 446 -6.07 1.02 -21.31
C LEU A 446 -6.88 -0.16 -20.77
N THR A 447 -7.94 0.17 -20.03
CA THR A 447 -8.87 -0.82 -19.47
C THR A 447 -10.20 -0.82 -20.20
N GLY A 448 -11.01 -1.87 -20.07
CA GLY A 448 -12.37 -1.89 -20.60
C GLY A 448 -13.22 -0.69 -20.15
N TYR A 449 -13.06 -0.22 -18.90
CA TYR A 449 -13.67 1.02 -18.42
C TYR A 449 -13.26 2.26 -19.22
N ASP A 450 -12.00 2.33 -19.65
CA ASP A 450 -11.51 3.45 -20.44
C ASP A 450 -12.08 3.39 -21.87
N ARG A 451 -12.16 2.18 -22.44
CA ARG A 451 -12.81 1.94 -23.74
C ARG A 451 -14.28 2.32 -23.72
N GLU A 452 -15.02 1.98 -22.66
CA GLU A 452 -16.42 2.39 -22.50
C GLU A 452 -16.57 3.92 -22.39
N ALA A 453 -15.64 4.58 -21.69
CA ALA A 453 -15.65 6.04 -21.59
C ALA A 453 -15.42 6.69 -22.95
N GLU A 454 -14.48 6.18 -23.74
CA GLU A 454 -14.26 6.63 -25.11
C GLU A 454 -15.46 6.34 -26.02
N ALA A 455 -16.08 5.16 -25.91
CA ALA A 455 -17.26 4.79 -26.69
C ALA A 455 -18.45 5.72 -26.39
N ARG A 456 -18.69 6.06 -25.11
CA ARG A 456 -19.71 7.04 -24.73
C ARG A 456 -19.46 8.41 -25.34
N THR A 457 -18.21 8.88 -25.34
CA THR A 457 -17.84 10.14 -25.99
C THR A 457 -18.03 10.06 -27.51
N ARG A 458 -17.63 8.94 -28.15
CA ARG A 458 -17.80 8.74 -29.60
C ARG A 458 -19.26 8.75 -30.03
N ALA A 459 -20.17 8.23 -29.21
CA ALA A 459 -21.60 8.26 -29.48
C ALA A 459 -22.20 9.69 -29.49
N MET A 460 -21.48 10.68 -28.96
CA MET A 460 -21.91 12.08 -28.93
C MET A 460 -21.43 12.88 -30.15
N LEU A 461 -20.57 12.30 -30.98
CA LEU A 461 -20.01 12.96 -32.16
C LEU A 461 -21.01 13.00 -33.31
N ASP A 462 -20.74 13.86 -34.28
CA ASP A 462 -21.38 13.80 -35.59
C ASP A 462 -20.94 12.50 -36.32
N PRO A 463 -21.87 11.59 -36.68
CA PRO A 463 -21.53 10.34 -37.35
C PRO A 463 -20.98 10.52 -38.77
N THR A 464 -21.17 11.70 -39.37
CA THR A 464 -20.71 12.01 -40.72
C THR A 464 -19.27 12.52 -40.76
N ASP A 465 -18.71 12.93 -39.62
CA ASP A 465 -17.34 13.43 -39.53
C ASP A 465 -16.37 12.36 -39.02
N SER A 466 -15.24 12.24 -39.70
CA SER A 466 -14.20 11.28 -39.36
C SER A 466 -13.26 11.84 -38.29
N LEU A 467 -12.96 11.05 -37.28
CA LEU A 467 -12.01 11.38 -36.22
C LEU A 467 -10.60 11.63 -36.78
N GLN A 468 -10.11 12.86 -36.69
CA GLN A 468 -8.75 13.20 -37.12
C GLN A 468 -7.78 13.13 -35.95
N VAL A 469 -6.86 12.17 -36.00
CA VAL A 469 -5.78 11.99 -35.02
C VAL A 469 -4.46 12.38 -35.67
N SER A 470 -3.68 13.23 -35.01
CA SER A 470 -2.37 13.64 -35.50
C SER A 470 -1.30 13.49 -34.41
N HIS A 471 -0.11 13.07 -34.83
CA HIS A 471 1.05 12.85 -33.96
C HIS A 471 2.16 13.80 -34.37
N TYR A 472 2.52 14.72 -33.48
CA TYR A 472 3.58 15.69 -33.69
C TYR A 472 4.81 15.26 -32.88
N LEU A 473 5.92 15.07 -33.60
CA LEU A 473 7.24 14.82 -33.03
C LEU A 473 8.00 16.14 -32.85
N PRO A 474 9.00 16.21 -31.95
CA PRO A 474 9.86 17.37 -31.83
C PRO A 474 10.52 17.73 -33.18
N ALA A 475 10.56 19.03 -33.50
CA ALA A 475 11.12 19.51 -34.76
C ALA A 475 12.64 19.28 -34.92
N ARG A 476 13.36 19.02 -33.81
CA ARG A 476 14.81 18.70 -33.80
C ARG A 476 15.03 17.24 -33.40
N ALA A 477 15.80 16.51 -34.20
CA ALA A 477 16.30 15.19 -33.85
C ALA A 477 17.45 15.32 -32.82
N GLY A 478 17.46 14.48 -31.77
CA GLY A 478 18.44 14.53 -30.68
C GLY A 478 18.18 15.66 -29.67
N GLY A 479 17.50 15.34 -28.57
CA GLY A 479 17.02 16.33 -27.60
C GLY A 479 18.12 17.09 -26.85
N ARG A 480 18.10 18.41 -26.97
CA ARG A 480 18.06 19.40 -25.88
C ARG A 480 17.42 20.69 -26.44
N PRO A 481 16.71 21.48 -25.62
CA PRO A 481 16.05 22.72 -26.07
C PRO A 481 17.03 23.69 -26.74
#